data_AF-A0A6J0W7B8-F1
#
_entry.id   AF-A0A6J0W7B8-F1
#
_cell.length_a   1.000
_cell.length_b   1.000
_cell.length_c   1.000
_cell.angle_alpha   90.00
_cell.angle_beta   90.00
_cell.angle_gamma   90.00
#
_symmetry.space_group_name_H-M   'P 1'
#
loop_
_entity.id
_entity.type
_entity.pdbx_description
1 polymer ?
#
loop_
_entity_poly.entity_id
_entity_poly.type
_entity_poly.pdbx_seq_one_letter_code
_entity_poly.pdbx_strand_id
1 'polypeptide(L)'
;MNFIVNCNWDFDADTFEGLSEEAKDFVSRLLVKEKSCRMSATQCLKHEWLNNLPAKASKSKVHLKSQLLLQKYMAQRKWKKHFYVVTAANRLRKFPTCP
;
A
#
# COMPACT_ATOMS: atom_id res chain seq x y z
N MET A 1 -0.36 -10.63 18.88
CA MET A 1 0.55 -9.49 18.63
C MET A 1 -0.14 -8.50 17.70
N ASN A 2 -0.17 -7.21 18.03
CA ASN A 2 -0.79 -6.18 17.18
C ASN A 2 0.32 -5.35 16.50
N PHE A 3 0.64 -5.67 15.25
CA PHE A 3 1.76 -5.06 14.51
C PHE A 3 1.60 -3.55 14.32
N ILE A 4 0.36 -3.06 14.21
CA ILE A 4 0.05 -1.65 14.01
C ILE A 4 0.29 -0.85 15.29
N VAL A 5 -0.24 -1.31 16.43
CA VAL A 5 -0.08 -0.64 17.73
C VAL A 5 1.39 -0.61 18.17
N ASN A 6 2.13 -1.66 17.83
CA ASN A 6 3.56 -1.76 18.14
C ASN A 6 4.46 -1.08 17.11
N CYS A 7 3.89 -0.58 16.00
CA CYS A 7 4.66 -0.04 14.87
C CYS A 7 5.76 -1.01 14.42
N ASN A 8 5.46 -2.31 14.44
CA ASN A 8 6.38 -3.36 14.06
C ASN A 8 6.17 -3.69 12.59
N TRP A 9 7.11 -3.26 11.75
CA TRP A 9 7.13 -3.46 10.32
C TRP A 9 8.59 -3.51 9.86
N ASP A 10 8.84 -4.17 8.74
CA ASP A 10 10.18 -4.30 8.16
C ASP A 10 10.08 -4.35 6.62
N PHE A 11 11.17 -4.04 5.94
CA PHE A 11 11.32 -4.22 4.50
C PHE A 11 11.84 -5.62 4.21
N ASP A 12 10.94 -6.53 3.83
CA ASP A 12 11.30 -7.87 3.37
C ASP A 12 12.35 -7.81 2.23
N ALA A 13 13.54 -8.35 2.50
CA ALA A 13 14.71 -8.20 1.64
C ALA A 13 14.48 -8.76 0.23
N ASP A 14 13.71 -9.84 0.11
CA ASP A 14 13.41 -10.49 -1.17
C ASP A 14 12.36 -9.73 -1.97
N THR A 15 11.33 -9.19 -1.29
CA THR A 15 10.21 -8.48 -1.91
C THR A 15 10.57 -7.07 -2.36
N PHE A 16 11.40 -6.39 -1.57
CA PHE A 16 11.85 -5.01 -1.81
C PHE A 16 13.28 -4.94 -2.37
N GLU A 17 13.77 -6.05 -2.92
CA GLU A 17 15.00 -6.09 -3.70
C GLU A 17 14.95 -5.05 -4.84
N GLY A 18 15.98 -4.21 -4.91
CA GLY A 18 16.07 -3.12 -5.90
C GLY A 18 15.32 -1.83 -5.53
N LEU A 19 14.73 -1.74 -4.34
CA LEU A 19 14.22 -0.47 -3.81
C LEU A 19 15.40 0.45 -3.42
N SER A 20 15.32 1.74 -3.76
CA SER A 20 16.39 2.69 -3.43
C SER A 20 16.45 2.97 -1.93
N GLU A 21 17.64 3.24 -1.40
CA GLU A 21 17.81 3.52 0.03
C GLU A 21 17.11 4.82 0.45
N GLU A 22 17.02 5.81 -0.44
CA GLU A 22 16.26 7.04 -0.19
C GLU A 22 14.76 6.76 -0.05
N ALA A 23 14.23 5.74 -0.74
CA ALA A 23 12.85 5.30 -0.61
C ALA A 23 12.60 4.65 0.75
N LYS A 24 13.54 3.79 1.20
CA LYS A 24 13.48 3.12 2.51
C LYS A 24 13.54 4.15 3.64
N ASP A 25 14.46 5.10 3.56
CA ASP A 25 14.59 6.18 4.54
C ASP A 25 13.32 7.04 4.60
N PHE A 26 12.77 7.43 3.44
CA PHE A 26 11.53 8.21 3.38
C PHE A 26 10.36 7.53 4.09
N VAL A 27 10.11 6.25 3.77
CA VAL A 27 9.01 5.49 4.37
C VAL A 27 9.26 5.25 5.87
N SER A 28 10.52 5.04 6.28
CA SER A 28 10.89 4.87 7.69
C SER A 28 10.57 6.10 8.53
N ARG A 29 10.78 7.30 7.99
CA ARG A 29 10.44 8.58 8.67
C ARG A 29 8.94 8.87 8.73
N LEU A 30 8.12 8.13 7.98
CA LEU A 30 6.66 8.24 7.98
C LEU A 30 5.99 7.22 8.91
N LEU A 31 6.45 5.97 8.88
CA LEU A 31 5.93 4.87 9.68
C LEU A 31 6.54 4.87 11.09
N VAL A 32 6.34 6.00 11.79
CA VAL A 32 6.75 6.21 13.18
C VAL A 32 5.50 6.20 14.08
N LYS A 33 5.62 5.51 15.22
CA LYS A 33 4.55 5.39 16.23
C LYS A 33 4.12 6.74 16.79
N GLU A 34 5.11 7.55 17.16
CA GLU A 34 4.91 8.88 17.73
C GLU A 34 4.62 9.90 16.61
N LYS A 35 3.53 10.65 16.74
CA LYS A 35 3.10 11.60 15.71
C LYS A 35 4.01 12.82 15.60
N SER A 36 4.56 13.29 16.72
CA SER A 36 5.51 14.41 16.83
C SER A 36 6.81 14.14 16.08
N CYS A 37 7.26 12.89 16.10
CA CYS A 37 8.48 12.45 15.41
C CYS A 37 8.28 12.15 13.93
N ARG A 38 7.03 12.20 13.43
CA ARG A 38 6.73 11.95 12.02
C ARG A 38 7.11 13.17 11.18
N MET A 39 7.74 12.92 10.04
CA MET A 39 8.03 13.97 9.08
C MET A 39 6.74 14.68 8.63
N SER A 40 6.74 16.02 8.70
CA SER A 40 5.62 16.84 8.26
C SER A 40 5.51 16.87 6.73
N ALA A 41 4.33 17.17 6.19
CA ALA A 41 4.12 17.20 4.74
C ALA A 41 5.08 18.15 4.00
N THR A 42 5.41 19.30 4.60
CA THR A 42 6.37 20.26 4.04
C THR A 42 7.80 19.72 4.02
N GLN A 43 8.18 18.93 5.02
CA GLN A 43 9.47 18.22 5.05
C GLN A 43 9.46 17.06 4.04
N CYS A 44 8.35 16.33 3.90
CA CYS A 44 8.23 15.26 2.90
C CYS A 44 8.51 15.77 1.50
N LEU A 45 7.91 16.91 1.11
CA LEU A 45 8.09 17.50 -0.21
C LEU A 45 9.53 17.93 -0.50
N LYS A 46 10.34 18.16 0.53
CA LYS A 46 11.77 18.53 0.40
C LYS A 46 12.70 17.32 0.41
N HIS A 47 12.18 16.13 0.69
CA HIS A 47 12.99 14.93 0.82
C HIS A 47 13.60 14.51 -0.52
N GLU A 48 14.86 14.09 -0.51
CA GLU A 48 15.60 13.70 -1.71
C GLU A 48 14.87 12.66 -2.57
N TRP A 49 14.14 11.74 -1.93
CA TRP A 49 13.33 10.76 -2.66
C TRP A 49 12.24 11.37 -3.56
N LEU A 50 11.60 12.47 -3.12
CA LEU A 50 10.55 13.17 -3.89
C LEU A 50 11.11 14.32 -4.75
N ASN A 51 12.35 14.75 -4.51
CA ASN A 51 13.01 15.76 -5.35
C ASN A 51 13.30 15.20 -6.76
N ASN A 52 12.99 15.99 -7.78
CA ASN A 52 13.25 15.65 -9.20
C ASN A 52 12.62 14.32 -9.67
N LEU A 53 11.45 13.96 -9.12
CA LEU A 53 10.70 12.74 -9.46
C LEU A 53 10.60 12.45 -10.96
N PRO A 54 10.22 13.41 -11.85
CA PRO A 54 10.10 13.12 -13.28
C PRO A 54 11.41 12.64 -13.91
N ALA A 55 12.53 13.22 -13.50
CA ALA A 55 13.86 12.87 -14.00
C ALA A 55 14.40 11.56 -13.41
N LYS A 56 13.96 11.18 -12.20
CA LYS A 56 14.31 9.89 -11.57
C LYS A 56 13.45 8.76 -12.14
N ALA A 57 12.15 9.00 -12.33
CA ALA A 57 11.21 8.03 -12.87
C ALA A 57 11.53 7.61 -14.31
N SER A 58 12.03 8.54 -15.14
CA SER A 58 12.44 8.22 -16.52
C SER A 58 13.69 7.32 -16.60
N LYS A 59 14.54 7.34 -15.58
CA LYS A 59 15.78 6.55 -15.52
C LYS A 59 15.59 5.15 -14.93
N SER A 60 14.53 4.93 -14.16
CA SER A 60 14.29 3.70 -13.43
C SER A 60 13.15 2.89 -14.05
N LYS A 61 13.50 1.88 -14.87
CA LYS A 61 12.55 0.87 -15.38
C LYS A 61 12.55 -0.38 -14.49
N VAL A 62 12.51 -0.20 -13.18
CA VAL A 62 12.60 -1.29 -12.21
C VAL A 62 11.22 -1.92 -12.02
N HIS A 63 11.09 -3.20 -12.36
CA HIS A 63 9.90 -3.97 -12.02
C HIS A 63 10.14 -4.67 -10.68
N LEU A 64 9.58 -4.11 -9.60
CA LEU A 64 9.74 -4.65 -8.26
C LEU A 64 8.85 -5.87 -8.06
N LYS A 65 9.33 -6.90 -7.36
CA LYS A 65 8.49 -8.04 -6.94
C LYS A 65 7.28 -7.57 -6.13
N SER A 66 7.47 -6.54 -5.30
CA SER A 66 6.40 -5.86 -4.56
C SER A 66 5.26 -5.36 -5.46
N GLN A 67 5.55 -4.96 -6.70
CA GLN A 67 4.53 -4.53 -7.67
C GLN A 67 3.62 -5.70 -8.09
N LEU A 68 4.19 -6.89 -8.32
CA LEU A 68 3.42 -8.10 -8.64
C LEU A 68 2.54 -8.54 -7.47
N LEU A 69 3.07 -8.50 -6.25
CA LEU A 69 2.31 -8.79 -5.04
C LEU A 69 1.16 -7.80 -4.86
N LEU A 70 1.40 -6.51 -5.11
CA LEU A 70 0.37 -5.49 -5.08
C LEU A 70 -0.74 -5.76 -6.10
N GLN A 71 -0.40 -6.15 -7.34
CA GLN A 71 -1.39 -6.51 -8.35
C GLN A 71 -2.26 -7.70 -7.90
N LYS A 72 -1.64 -8.76 -7.36
CA LYS A 72 -2.36 -9.92 -6.80
C LYS A 72 -3.29 -9.50 -5.67
N TYR A 73 -2.81 -8.67 -4.74
CA TYR A 73 -3.63 -8.15 -3.63
C TYR A 73 -4.81 -7.31 -4.13
N MET A 74 -4.59 -6.42 -5.10
CA MET A 74 -5.63 -5.59 -5.68
C MET A 74 -6.70 -6.43 -6.40
N ALA A 75 -6.29 -7.48 -7.12
CA ALA A 75 -7.20 -8.44 -7.74
C ALA A 75 -8.06 -9.16 -6.71
N GLN A 76 -7.46 -9.68 -5.63
CA GLN A 76 -8.19 -10.32 -4.53
C GLN A 76 -9.16 -9.34 -3.85
N ARG A 77 -8.74 -8.11 -3.60
CA ARG A 77 -9.58 -7.05 -3.00
C ARG A 77 -10.78 -6.72 -3.89
N LYS A 78 -10.58 -6.64 -5.21
CA LYS A 78 -11.66 -6.42 -6.18
C LYS A 78 -12.62 -7.61 -6.21
N TRP A 79 -12.11 -8.84 -6.25
CA TRP A 79 -12.92 -10.05 -6.24
C TRP A 79 -13.83 -10.14 -5.00
N LYS A 80 -13.29 -9.87 -3.80
CA LYS A 80 -14.08 -9.84 -2.56
C LYS A 80 -15.26 -8.86 -2.63
N LYS A 81 -15.08 -7.67 -3.22
CA LYS A 81 -16.19 -6.71 -3.41
C LYS A 81 -17.29 -7.28 -4.30
N HIS A 82 -16.93 -7.90 -5.43
CA HIS A 82 -17.91 -8.50 -6.35
C HIS A 82 -18.63 -9.66 -5.69
N PHE A 83 -17.92 -10.48 -4.92
CA PHE A 83 -18.52 -11.56 -4.13
C PHE A 83 -19.60 -11.03 -3.17
N TYR A 84 -19.33 -9.96 -2.43
CA TYR A 84 -20.32 -9.35 -1.54
C TYR A 84 -21.53 -8.80 -2.30
N VAL A 85 -21.33 -8.18 -3.46
CA VAL A 85 -22.42 -7.69 -4.32
C VAL A 85 -23.32 -8.84 -4.77
N VAL A 86 -22.75 -9.93 -5.31
CA VAL A 86 -23.51 -11.10 -5.75
C VAL A 86 -24.24 -11.77 -4.59
N THR A 87 -23.57 -11.86 -3.43
CA THR A 87 -24.18 -12.43 -2.22
C THR A 87 -25.37 -11.60 -1.74
N ALA A 88 -25.25 -10.27 -1.73
CA ALA A 88 -26.35 -9.37 -1.38
C ALA A 88 -27.52 -9.49 -2.36
N ALA A 89 -27.26 -9.49 -3.67
CA ALA A 89 -28.29 -9.67 -4.69
C ALA A 89 -29.03 -11.03 -4.54
N ASN A 90 -28.29 -12.11 -4.28
CA ASN A 90 -28.86 -13.43 -4.03
C ASN A 90 -29.68 -13.49 -2.73
N ARG A 91 -29.31 -12.73 -1.69
CA ARG A 91 -30.11 -12.60 -0.47
C ARG A 91 -31.42 -11.86 -0.74
N LEU A 92 -31.38 -10.78 -1.53
CA LEU A 92 -32.57 -10.02 -1.93
C LEU A 92 -33.53 -10.85 -2.80
N ARG A 93 -33.01 -11.76 -3.61
CA ARG A 93 -33.84 -12.68 -4.42
C ARG A 93 -34.59 -13.74 -3.61
N LYS A 94 -34.15 -14.02 -2.37
CA LYS A 94 -34.78 -15.03 -1.50
C LYS A 94 -35.96 -14.48 -0.68
N PHE A 95 -36.29 -13.19 -0.79
CA PHE A 95 -37.53 -12.69 -0.22
C PHE A 95 -38.70 -13.21 -1.08
N PRO A 96 -39.65 -13.95 -0.49
CA PRO A 96 -40.84 -14.34 -1.23
C PRO A 96 -41.58 -13.07 -1.65
N THR A 97 -41.84 -12.92 -2.94
CA THR A 97 -42.85 -11.96 -3.40
C THR A 97 -44.15 -12.36 -2.73
N CYS A 98 -44.69 -11.51 -1.84
CA CYS A 98 -46.03 -11.73 -1.30
C CYS A 98 -47.02 -11.86 -2.46
N PRO A 99 -48.01 -12.77 -2.36
CA PRO A 99 -49.04 -12.95 -3.37
C PRO A 99 -49.89 -11.69 -3.55
#